data_AF-A0A953BEC2-F1
#
_entry.id   AF-A0A953BEC2-F1
#
_cell.length_a   1.000
_cell.length_b   1.000
_cell.length_c   1.000
_cell.angle_alpha   90.00
_cell.angle_beta   90.00
_cell.angle_gamma   90.00
#
_symmetry.space_group_name_H-M   'P 1'
#
loop_
_entity.id
_entity.type
_entity.pdbx_description
1 polymer ?
#
loop_
_entity_poly.entity_id
_entity_poly.type
_entity_poly.pdbx_seq_one_letter_code
_entity_poly.pdbx_strand_id
1 'polypeptide(L)'
;MDAQRMFTGAASQMREPITLSKGRHQWIFRCQAGQERLLIDALADLAERDDCPLDWFDASLVMHELDGRADNPASDPGVED
;
A
#
# COMPACT_ATOMS: atom_id res chain seq x y z
N MET A 1 -20.76 -18.85 -25.37
CA MET A 1 -21.59 -17.71 -24.93
C MET A 1 -21.25 -17.53 -23.48
N ASP A 2 -20.16 -16.81 -23.25
CA ASP A 2 -19.41 -16.81 -22.00
C ASP A 2 -19.80 -15.56 -21.23
N ALA A 3 -20.71 -15.75 -20.26
CA ALA A 3 -21.26 -14.68 -19.43
C ALA A 3 -20.82 -14.83 -17.97
N GLN A 4 -19.57 -15.19 -17.72
CA GLN A 4 -18.97 -15.24 -16.38
C GLN A 4 -17.71 -14.39 -16.33
N ARG A 5 -17.89 -13.07 -16.48
CA ARG A 5 -16.87 -12.07 -16.16
C ARG A 5 -17.55 -10.85 -15.54
N MET A 6 -18.25 -11.06 -14.43
CA MET A 6 -18.97 -9.99 -13.75
C MET A 6 -18.78 -10.14 -12.25
N PHE A 7 -18.02 -9.19 -11.69
CA PHE A 7 -17.80 -8.91 -10.28
C PHE A 7 -16.92 -9.89 -9.50
N THR A 8 -15.60 -9.75 -9.67
CA THR A 8 -14.69 -10.01 -8.54
C THR A 8 -15.06 -8.99 -7.47
N GLY A 9 -15.69 -9.47 -6.40
CA GLY A 9 -16.03 -8.65 -5.24
C GLY A 9 -14.79 -7.91 -4.76
N ALA A 10 -14.92 -6.60 -4.54
CA ALA A 10 -13.95 -5.83 -3.80
C ALA A 10 -13.87 -6.44 -2.40
N ALA A 11 -12.99 -7.43 -2.23
CA ALA A 11 -12.54 -7.80 -0.92
C ALA A 11 -12.05 -6.49 -0.31
N SER A 12 -12.63 -6.10 0.81
CA SER A 12 -12.08 -5.08 1.69
C SER A 12 -10.71 -5.60 2.13
N GLN A 13 -9.71 -5.50 1.25
CA GLN A 13 -8.37 -5.95 1.50
C GLN A 13 -7.83 -4.96 2.53
N MET A 14 -7.92 -5.37 3.79
CA MET A 14 -7.16 -4.75 4.86
C MET A 14 -5.69 -4.89 4.44
N ARG A 15 -5.13 -3.83 3.87
CA ARG A 15 -3.71 -3.82 3.52
C ARG A 15 -2.94 -3.91 4.83
N GLU A 16 -1.89 -4.72 4.82
CA GLU A 16 -1.02 -4.84 5.98
C GLU A 16 -0.43 -3.48 6.33
N PRO A 17 -0.24 -3.19 7.63
CA PRO A 17 0.43 -1.96 8.04
C PRO A 17 1.84 -1.90 7.45
N ILE A 18 2.18 -0.78 6.82
CA ILE A 18 3.57 -0.53 6.43
C ILE A 18 4.29 0.07 7.62
N THR A 19 5.38 -0.59 8.01
CA THR A 19 6.27 -0.08 9.06
C THR A 19 7.49 0.53 8.41
N LEU A 20 7.67 1.83 8.59
CA LEU A 20 8.86 2.55 8.18
C LEU A 20 9.72 2.79 9.42
N SER A 21 10.98 2.39 9.39
CA SER A 21 11.92 2.61 10.49
C SER A 21 13.10 3.43 9.98
N LYS A 22 13.29 4.63 10.53
CA LYS A 22 14.41 5.53 10.19
C LYS A 22 15.16 5.90 11.47
N GLY A 23 16.35 5.30 11.64
CA GLY A 23 17.17 5.47 12.82
C GLY A 23 16.48 5.00 14.10
N ARG A 24 16.12 5.93 14.99
CA ARG A 24 15.41 5.66 16.26
C ARG A 24 13.90 5.84 16.19
N HIS A 25 13.39 6.27 15.03
CA HIS A 25 11.98 6.56 14.84
C HIS A 25 11.33 5.45 14.02
N GLN A 26 10.13 5.05 14.42
CA GLN A 26 9.33 4.04 13.75
C GLN A 26 7.94 4.60 13.51
N TRP A 27 7.48 4.54 12.26
CA TRP A 27 6.14 4.93 11.84
C TRP A 27 5.39 3.69 11.36
N ILE A 28 4.15 3.56 11.78
CA ILE A 28 3.28 2.46 11.36
C ILE A 28 2.11 3.08 10.62
N PHE A 29 2.12 2.90 9.30
CA PHE A 29 1.11 3.41 8.39
C PHE A 29 0.06 2.33 8.13
N ARG A 30 -1.18 2.59 8.55
CA ARG A 30 -2.32 1.72 8.29
C ARG A 30 -3.20 2.38 7.26
N CYS A 31 -3.33 1.77 6.09
CA CYS A 31 -4.17 2.26 5.02
C CYS A 31 -5.11 1.15 4.57
N GLN A 32 -6.40 1.45 4.43
CA GLN A 32 -7.35 0.55 3.78
C GLN A 32 -7.31 0.77 2.27
N ALA A 33 -7.72 -0.24 1.49
CA ALA A 33 -7.92 -0.05 0.05
C ALA A 33 -8.94 1.09 -0.20
N GLY A 34 -8.56 2.08 -1.01
CA GLY A 34 -9.35 3.29 -1.27
C GLY A 34 -9.05 4.46 -0.33
N GLN A 35 -8.20 4.28 0.68
CA GLN A 35 -7.75 5.35 1.58
C GLN A 35 -6.34 5.85 1.28
N GLU A 36 -5.76 5.50 0.12
CA GLU A 36 -4.41 5.93 -0.27
C GLU A 36 -4.21 7.43 -0.12
N ARG A 37 -5.25 8.21 -0.40
CA ARG A 37 -5.20 9.66 -0.31
C ARG A 37 -4.94 10.19 1.11
N LEU A 38 -5.51 9.53 2.12
CA LEU A 38 -5.25 9.88 3.52
C LEU A 38 -3.80 9.59 3.91
N LEU A 39 -3.24 8.51 3.37
CA LEU A 39 -1.86 8.19 3.61
C LEU A 39 -0.90 9.16 2.92
N ILE A 40 -1.19 9.54 1.68
CA ILE A 40 -0.40 10.53 0.93
C ILE A 40 -0.37 11.86 1.68
N ASP A 41 -1.52 12.31 2.17
CA ASP A 41 -1.65 13.55 2.94
C ASP A 41 -0.85 13.50 4.25
N ALA A 42 -0.95 12.39 4.99
CA ALA A 42 -0.18 12.17 6.20
C ALA A 42 1.34 12.08 5.94
N LEU A 43 1.75 11.48 4.83
CA LEU A 43 3.16 11.42 4.43
C LEU A 43 3.69 12.79 4.01
N ALA A 44 2.87 13.61 3.34
CA ALA A 44 3.23 14.97 2.98
C ALA A 44 3.40 15.85 4.23
N ASP A 45 2.46 15.81 5.18
CA ASP A 45 2.59 16.51 6.46
C ASP A 45 3.85 16.10 7.22
N LEU A 46 4.16 14.80 7.26
CA LEU A 46 5.39 14.31 7.90
C LEU A 46 6.66 14.76 7.18
N ALA A 47 6.65 14.84 5.85
CA ALA A 47 7.78 15.29 5.06
C ALA A 47 7.99 16.81 5.12
N GLU A 48 6.95 17.58 5.42
CA GLU A 48 7.04 19.03 5.66
C GLU A 48 7.55 19.37 7.08
N ARG A 49 7.64 18.38 7.98
CA ARG A 49 8.12 18.59 9.34
C ARG A 49 9.63 18.37 9.44
N ASP A 50 10.37 19.45 9.68
CA ASP A 50 11.82 19.41 10.00
C ASP A 50 12.17 18.55 11.24
N ASP A 51 11.20 18.28 12.12
CA ASP A 51 11.37 17.43 13.31
C ASP A 51 11.27 15.93 13.01
N CYS A 52 10.83 15.57 11.80
CA CYS A 52 10.76 14.19 11.34
C CYS A 52 11.86 13.96 10.31
N PRO A 53 12.68 12.91 10.44
CA PRO A 53 13.66 12.59 9.42
C PRO A 53 13.02 11.98 8.18
N LEU A 54 11.68 11.91 8.05
CA LEU A 54 10.99 11.32 6.91
C LEU A 54 11.03 12.32 5.75
N ASP A 55 11.58 11.91 4.61
CA ASP A 55 11.66 12.78 3.43
C ASP A 55 10.59 12.40 2.39
N TRP A 56 10.34 13.29 1.42
CA TRP A 56 9.45 13.02 0.28
C TRP A 56 9.84 11.75 -0.50
N PHE A 57 11.11 11.34 -0.44
CA PHE A 57 11.58 10.07 -1.00
C PHE A 57 11.02 8.86 -0.24
N ASP A 58 11.05 8.89 1.09
CA ASP A 58 10.46 7.83 1.92
C ASP A 58 8.94 7.74 1.69
N ALA A 59 8.27 8.89 1.58
CA ALA A 59 6.85 8.93 1.23
C ALA A 59 6.54 8.23 -0.09
N SER A 60 7.33 8.52 -1.12
CA SER A 60 7.19 7.88 -2.44
C SER A 60 7.44 6.37 -2.37
N LEU A 61 8.41 5.93 -1.55
CA LEU A 61 8.72 4.52 -1.33
C LEU A 61 7.56 3.78 -0.62
N VAL A 62 6.94 4.40 0.37
CA VAL A 62 5.76 3.85 1.07
C VAL A 62 4.58 3.67 0.10
N MET A 63 4.36 4.63 -0.82
CA MET A 63 3.33 4.50 -1.85
C MET A 63 3.64 3.36 -2.83
N HIS A 64 4.91 3.24 -3.25
CA HIS A 64 5.35 2.16 -4.13
C HIS A 64 5.16 0.79 -3.49
N GLU A 65 5.48 0.62 -2.21
CA GLU A 65 5.24 -0.64 -1.49
C GLU A 65 3.76 -0.99 -1.35
N LEU A 66 2.88 0.01 -1.23
CA LEU A 66 1.44 -0.25 -1.23
C LEU A 66 0.92 -0.71 -2.59
N ASP A 67 1.45 -0.13 -3.66
CA ASP A 67 1.09 -0.46 -5.03
C ASP A 67 1.63 -1.85 -5.42
N GLY A 68 2.89 -2.12 -5.09
CA GLY A 68 3.55 -3.41 -5.34
C GLY A 68 2.90 -4.59 -4.60
N ARG A 69 2.28 -4.35 -3.43
CA ARG A 69 1.54 -5.39 -2.68
C ARG A 69 0.12 -5.63 -3.19
N ALA A 70 -0.45 -4.71 -3.97
CA ALA A 70 -1.70 -4.96 -4.67
C ALA A 70 -1.51 -5.97 -5.81
N ASP A 71 -0.29 -6.11 -6.32
CA ASP A 71 0.13 -7.18 -7.23
C ASP A 71 0.60 -8.41 -6.43
N ASN A 72 -0.31 -9.03 -5.69
CA ASN A 72 -0.15 -10.44 -5.36
C ASN A 72 -0.97 -11.23 -6.39
N PRO A 73 -0.38 -11.72 -7.49
CA PRO A 73 -0.98 -12.76 -8.31
C PRO A 73 -0.93 -14.10 -7.56
N ALA A 74 -1.54 -14.19 -6.39
CA ALA A 74 -1.79 -15.49 -5.81
C ALA A 74 -2.83 -16.20 -6.68
N SER A 75 -2.38 -17.30 -7.28
CA SER A 75 -3.11 -18.24 -8.13
C SER A 75 -3.17 -17.88 -9.62
N ASP A 76 -2.09 -18.22 -10.33
CA ASP A 76 -2.25 -19.00 -11.56
C ASP A 76 -2.48 -20.47 -11.15
N PRO A 77 -3.71 -21.02 -11.23
CA PRO A 77 -3.94 -22.44 -11.06
C PRO A 77 -3.78 -23.12 -12.42
N GLY A 78 -2.74 -23.95 -12.55
CA GLY A 78 -2.71 -25.02 -13.54
C GLY A 78 -1.77 -24.79 -14.71
N VAL A 79 -0.49 -25.12 -14.49
CA VAL A 79 0.30 -25.73 -15.55
C VAL A 79 -0.06 -27.23 -15.54
N GLU A 80 -1.07 -27.60 -16.33
CA GLU A 80 -1.35 -29.00 -16.68
C GLU A 80 -0.21 -29.52 -17.58
N ASP A 81 0.37 -30.67 -17.21
CA ASP A 81 0.82 -31.72 -18.15
C ASP A 81 0.44 -33.08 -17.58
#